data_AF-A0A950WP52-F1
#
_entry.id   AF-A0A950WP52-F1
#
_cell.length_a   1.000
_cell.length_b   1.000
_cell.length_c   1.000
_cell.angle_alpha   90.00
_cell.angle_beta   90.00
_cell.angle_gamma   90.00
#
_symmetry.space_group_name_H-M   'P 1'
#
loop_
_entity.id
_entity.type
_entity.pdbx_description
1 polymer ?
#
loop_
_entity_poly.entity_id
_entity_poly.type
_entity_poly.pdbx_seq_one_letter_code
_entity_poly.pdbx_strand_id
1 'polypeptide(L)'
;YAMTGWRIGYTIADAEWTKAMVKLQSHSATHPTSFVQYACAKALQDVEQTIDAVNSMTGEYERRKNWLIPQLNEVRGFECEMPEGAFYAFVNVRELLSDGYANSADVAERLLRECHIVITDGEGFGADGCLRISYATSMENLQRAIDAMKSLFGTKSAAAA
;
A
#
# COMPACT_ATOMS: atom_id res chain seq x y z
N TYR A 1 13.46 -0.37 8.56
CA TYR A 1 13.82 1.02 8.27
C TYR A 1 12.70 2.06 8.43
N ALA A 2 11.43 1.86 8.03
CA ALA A 2 10.31 2.78 8.39
C ALA A 2 10.62 4.30 8.28
N MET A 3 11.39 4.70 7.26
CA MET A 3 12.06 6.01 7.16
C MET A 3 11.39 6.92 6.12
N THR A 4 10.07 6.82 5.93
CA THR A 4 9.34 7.56 4.88
C THR A 4 9.58 9.08 4.95
N GLY A 5 9.60 9.65 6.17
CA GLY A 5 9.88 11.06 6.43
C GLY A 5 11.35 11.48 6.27
N TRP A 6 12.29 10.54 6.12
CA TRP A 6 13.73 10.81 6.06
C TRP A 6 14.23 11.09 4.63
N ARG A 7 13.42 10.76 3.62
CA ARG A 7 13.61 11.17 2.22
C ARG A 7 14.95 10.70 1.62
N ILE A 8 15.24 9.40 1.72
CA ILE A 8 16.47 8.80 1.19
C ILE A 8 16.16 7.65 0.23
N GLY A 9 16.95 7.57 -0.84
CA GLY A 9 16.93 6.51 -1.84
C GLY A 9 18.29 6.47 -2.55
N TYR A 10 18.57 5.38 -3.26
CA TYR A 10 19.82 5.21 -4.02
C TYR A 10 19.56 4.46 -5.32
N THR A 11 20.48 4.59 -6.26
CA THR A 11 20.47 3.89 -7.56
C THR A 11 21.70 3.00 -7.65
N ILE A 12 21.55 1.81 -8.23
CA ILE A 12 22.67 0.96 -8.66
C ILE A 12 22.63 0.92 -10.19
N ALA A 13 23.65 1.48 -10.83
CA ALA A 13 23.79 1.54 -12.28
C ALA A 13 25.29 1.53 -12.65
N ASP A 14 25.62 1.31 -13.92
CA ASP A 14 27.01 1.43 -14.36
C ASP A 14 27.52 2.88 -14.28
N ALA A 15 28.84 3.02 -14.48
CA ALA A 15 29.53 4.29 -14.32
C ALA A 15 29.05 5.37 -15.31
N GLU A 16 28.66 4.98 -16.52
CA GLU A 16 28.20 5.91 -17.55
C GLU A 16 26.86 6.54 -17.14
N TRP A 17 25.88 5.69 -16.80
CA TRP A 17 24.58 6.17 -16.32
C TRP A 17 24.69 6.92 -15.00
N THR A 18 25.53 6.45 -14.07
CA THR A 18 25.75 7.14 -12.79
C THR A 18 26.26 8.55 -13.00
N LYS A 19 27.21 8.76 -13.91
CA LYS A 19 27.73 10.10 -14.23
C LYS A 19 26.65 11.01 -14.82
N ALA A 20 25.80 10.47 -15.70
CA ALA A 20 24.68 11.22 -16.27
C ALA A 20 23.65 11.61 -15.19
N MET A 21 23.30 10.69 -14.29
CA MET A 21 22.38 10.94 -13.17
C MET A 21 22.91 11.99 -12.20
N VAL A 22 24.20 11.91 -11.82
CA VAL A 22 24.84 12.90 -10.93
C VAL A 22 24.85 14.29 -11.58
N LYS A 23 25.12 14.38 -12.90
CA LYS A 23 25.05 15.65 -13.63
C LYS A 23 23.65 16.26 -13.55
N LEU A 24 22.60 15.48 -13.81
CA LEU A 24 21.22 15.96 -13.70
C LEU A 24 20.87 16.38 -12.27
N GLN A 25 21.23 15.54 -11.29
CA GLN A 25 20.98 15.79 -9.88
C GLN A 25 21.59 17.12 -9.45
N SER A 26 22.86 17.39 -9.78
CA SER A 26 23.57 18.62 -9.38
C SER A 26 22.89 19.93 -9.80
N HIS A 27 22.05 19.90 -10.84
CA HIS A 27 21.27 21.05 -11.31
C HIS A 27 19.79 21.02 -10.87
N SER A 28 19.33 19.95 -10.22
CA SER A 28 17.95 19.77 -9.76
C SER A 28 17.83 19.84 -8.23
N ALA A 29 18.71 19.16 -7.51
CA ALA A 29 18.76 19.10 -6.06
C ALA A 29 20.20 18.84 -5.60
N THR A 30 20.61 19.38 -4.45
CA THR A 30 22.01 19.29 -4.00
C THR A 30 22.39 17.86 -3.59
N HIS A 31 22.17 17.52 -2.32
CA HIS A 31 22.56 16.24 -1.75
C HIS A 31 21.47 15.79 -0.76
N PRO A 32 21.31 14.48 -0.52
CA PRO A 32 20.46 14.02 0.58
C PRO A 32 20.91 14.62 1.91
N THR A 33 19.98 14.86 2.83
CA THR A 33 20.27 15.52 4.11
C THR A 33 21.34 14.77 4.90
N SER A 34 22.36 15.46 5.40
CA SER A 34 23.57 14.86 5.98
C SER A 34 23.30 13.88 7.13
N PHE A 35 22.47 14.25 8.12
CA PHE A 35 22.15 13.36 9.25
C PHE A 35 21.43 12.07 8.80
N VAL A 36 20.67 12.12 7.70
CA VAL A 36 20.01 10.95 7.12
C VAL A 36 21.05 10.02 6.49
N GLN A 37 22.09 10.56 5.86
CA GLN A 37 23.19 9.75 5.33
C GLN A 37 23.90 8.98 6.45
N TYR A 38 24.15 9.62 7.60
CA TYR A 38 24.71 8.94 8.78
C TYR A 38 23.78 7.84 9.32
N ALA A 39 22.46 8.11 9.40
CA ALA A 39 21.49 7.11 9.81
C ALA A 39 21.48 5.89 8.85
N CYS A 40 21.53 6.13 7.54
CA CYS A 40 21.63 5.08 6.53
C CYS A 40 22.94 4.29 6.62
N ALA A 41 24.07 4.95 6.84
CA ALA A 41 25.35 4.28 7.03
C ALA A 41 25.29 3.34 8.25
N LYS A 42 24.76 3.81 9.39
CA LYS A 42 24.59 3.00 10.59
C LYS A 42 23.67 1.79 10.34
N ALA A 43 22.53 2.04 9.69
CA ALA A 43 21.58 1.02 9.27
C ALA A 43 22.23 -0.09 8.42
N LEU A 44 23.03 0.29 7.42
CA LEU A 44 23.69 -0.65 6.50
C LEU A 44 24.90 -1.36 7.10
N GLN A 45 25.54 -0.78 8.12
CA GLN A 45 26.67 -1.39 8.83
C GLN A 45 26.23 -2.37 9.91
N ASP A 46 25.11 -2.10 10.58
CA ASP A 46 24.55 -2.94 11.64
C ASP A 46 23.57 -3.98 11.05
N VAL A 47 24.10 -4.82 10.17
CA VAL A 47 23.29 -5.70 9.29
C VAL A 47 22.38 -6.63 10.08
N GLU A 48 22.88 -7.24 11.15
CA GLU A 48 22.12 -8.19 11.98
C GLU A 48 20.90 -7.51 12.61
N GLN A 49 21.12 -6.43 13.37
CA GLN A 49 20.03 -5.67 14.01
C GLN A 49 19.03 -5.12 12.99
N THR A 50 19.52 -4.65 11.85
CA THR A 50 18.71 -4.20 10.73
C THR A 50 17.79 -5.29 10.21
N ILE A 51 18.36 -6.49 9.95
CA ILE A 51 17.62 -7.60 9.35
C ILE A 51 16.55 -8.07 10.33
N ASP A 52 16.87 -8.16 11.63
CA ASP A 52 15.89 -8.51 12.66
C ASP A 52 14.71 -7.52 12.69
N ALA A 53 14.99 -6.22 12.65
CA ALA A 53 13.94 -5.20 12.59
C ALA A 53 13.10 -5.30 11.31
N VAL A 54 13.72 -5.58 10.16
CA VAL A 54 13.01 -5.78 8.89
C VAL A 54 12.14 -7.03 8.91
N ASN A 55 12.65 -8.14 9.44
CA ASN A 55 11.92 -9.40 9.58
C ASN A 55 10.72 -9.24 10.51
N SER A 56 10.89 -8.55 11.64
CA SER A 56 9.78 -8.24 12.56
C SER A 56 8.66 -7.45 11.88
N MET A 57 9.00 -6.37 11.15
CA MET A 57 7.98 -5.61 10.39
C MET A 57 7.33 -6.45 9.30
N THR A 58 8.11 -7.27 8.59
CA THR A 58 7.61 -8.13 7.52
C THR A 58 6.61 -9.16 8.06
N GLY A 59 6.91 -9.78 9.20
CA GLY A 59 5.98 -10.71 9.87
C GLY A 59 4.67 -10.04 10.29
N GLU A 60 4.73 -8.79 10.76
CA GLU A 60 3.51 -8.04 11.08
C GLU A 60 2.71 -7.64 9.83
N TYR A 61 3.36 -7.28 8.72
CA TYR A 61 2.67 -7.05 7.44
C TYR A 61 2.06 -8.33 6.88
N GLU A 62 2.73 -9.47 7.03
CA GLU A 62 2.20 -10.78 6.65
C GLU A 62 0.97 -11.14 7.50
N ARG A 63 1.02 -10.94 8.83
CA ARG A 63 -0.14 -11.13 9.71
C ARG A 63 -1.34 -10.30 9.27
N ARG A 64 -1.11 -9.01 8.97
CA ARG A 64 -2.15 -8.09 8.50
C ARG A 64 -2.70 -8.52 7.15
N LYS A 65 -1.84 -8.87 6.19
CA LYS A 65 -2.24 -9.36 4.86
C LYS A 65 -3.09 -10.62 4.95
N ASN A 66 -2.63 -11.62 5.69
CA ASN A 66 -3.28 -12.92 5.82
C ASN A 66 -4.67 -12.82 6.47
N TRP A 67 -4.90 -11.81 7.30
CA TRP A 67 -6.23 -11.52 7.82
C TRP A 67 -7.06 -10.62 6.87
N LEU A 68 -6.47 -9.56 6.34
CA LEU A 68 -7.20 -8.54 5.58
C LEU A 68 -7.74 -9.08 4.25
N ILE A 69 -6.95 -9.85 3.49
CA ILE A 69 -7.33 -10.28 2.15
C ILE A 69 -8.59 -11.18 2.17
N PRO A 70 -8.69 -12.21 3.04
CA PRO A 70 -9.94 -12.95 3.19
C PRO A 70 -11.12 -12.06 3.58
N GLN A 71 -10.92 -11.11 4.49
CA GLN A 71 -11.97 -10.21 4.97
C GLN A 71 -12.48 -9.25 3.89
N LEU A 72 -11.59 -8.74 3.03
CA LEU A 72 -11.96 -7.94 1.86
C LEU A 72 -12.81 -8.76 0.88
N ASN A 73 -12.44 -10.03 0.67
CA ASN A 73 -13.19 -10.91 -0.24
C ASN A 73 -14.58 -11.31 0.28
N GLU A 74 -14.87 -11.12 1.56
CA GLU A 74 -16.21 -11.27 2.14
C GLU A 74 -17.10 -10.05 1.89
N VAL A 75 -16.54 -8.89 1.55
CA VAL A 75 -17.31 -7.68 1.20
C VAL A 75 -17.95 -7.89 -0.17
N ARG A 76 -19.25 -7.60 -0.30
CA ARG A 76 -19.96 -7.71 -1.57
C ARG A 76 -19.33 -6.79 -2.62
N GLY A 77 -19.16 -7.31 -3.84
CA GLY A 77 -18.59 -6.56 -4.96
C GLY A 77 -17.08 -6.38 -4.94
N PHE A 78 -16.38 -6.94 -3.94
CA PHE A 78 -14.93 -6.86 -3.81
C PHE A 78 -14.29 -8.21 -4.18
N GLU A 79 -13.21 -8.17 -4.94
CA GLU A 79 -12.37 -9.34 -5.23
C GLU A 79 -10.90 -8.94 -5.13
N CYS A 80 -10.10 -9.71 -4.39
CA CYS A 80 -8.69 -9.41 -4.21
C CYS A 80 -7.88 -10.70 -4.13
N GLU A 81 -6.93 -10.85 -5.04
CA GLU A 81 -5.92 -11.90 -4.95
C GLU A 81 -4.95 -11.64 -3.80
N MET A 82 -4.31 -12.71 -3.31
CA MET A 82 -3.28 -12.61 -2.29
C MET A 82 -2.00 -12.00 -2.88
N PRO A 83 -1.54 -10.82 -2.42
CA PRO A 83 -0.32 -10.24 -2.95
C PRO A 83 0.92 -11.00 -2.45
N GLU A 84 1.91 -11.15 -3.33
CA GLU A 84 3.19 -11.81 -3.02
C GLU A 84 4.14 -10.90 -2.22
N GLY A 85 3.92 -9.58 -2.25
CA GLY A 85 4.80 -8.61 -1.58
C GLY A 85 4.19 -7.22 -1.43
N ALA A 86 5.02 -6.27 -1.02
CA ALA A 86 4.62 -4.92 -0.61
C ALA A 86 3.59 -4.91 0.54
N PHE A 87 2.97 -3.75 0.78
CA PHE A 87 1.97 -3.55 1.83
C PHE A 87 0.65 -2.98 1.29
N TYR A 88 0.26 -3.39 0.07
CA TYR A 88 -0.95 -2.95 -0.61
C TYR A 88 -1.80 -4.13 -1.06
N ALA A 89 -3.11 -4.05 -0.85
CA ALA A 89 -4.12 -4.89 -1.50
C ALA A 89 -4.67 -4.13 -2.71
N PHE A 90 -4.72 -4.79 -3.87
CA PHE A 90 -5.26 -4.22 -5.09
C PHE A 90 -6.59 -4.89 -5.41
N VAL A 91 -7.67 -4.26 -4.96
CA VAL A 91 -9.01 -4.84 -4.91
C VAL A 91 -9.77 -4.49 -6.17
N ASN A 92 -10.24 -5.48 -6.90
CA ASN A 92 -11.18 -5.31 -8.00
C ASN A 92 -12.58 -5.04 -7.44
N VAL A 93 -13.20 -3.95 -7.90
CA VAL A 93 -14.55 -3.52 -7.53
C VAL A 93 -15.47 -3.35 -8.73
N ARG A 94 -15.14 -3.97 -9.88
CA ARG A 94 -15.91 -3.84 -11.13
C ARG A 94 -17.35 -4.35 -11.02
N GLU A 95 -17.61 -5.29 -10.11
CA GLU A 95 -18.98 -5.73 -9.81
C GLU A 95 -19.83 -4.56 -9.32
N LEU A 96 -19.28 -3.66 -8.49
CA LEU A 96 -19.99 -2.47 -8.02
C LEU A 96 -20.27 -1.48 -9.15
N LEU A 97 -19.40 -1.40 -10.17
CA LEU A 97 -19.66 -0.53 -11.33
C LEU A 97 -20.93 -0.97 -12.08
N SER A 98 -21.19 -2.27 -12.11
CA SER A 98 -22.42 -2.82 -12.70
C SER A 98 -23.66 -2.54 -11.83
N ASP A 99 -23.47 -2.28 -10.53
CA ASP A 99 -24.50 -1.95 -9.54
C ASP A 99 -24.70 -0.43 -9.36
N GLY A 100 -24.17 0.41 -10.27
CA GLY A 100 -24.52 1.83 -10.38
C GLY A 100 -23.43 2.83 -10.02
N TYR A 101 -22.19 2.40 -9.82
CA TYR A 101 -21.02 3.30 -9.71
C TYR A 101 -20.41 3.53 -11.10
N ALA A 102 -19.98 4.74 -11.43
CA ALA A 102 -19.46 5.01 -12.77
C ALA A 102 -18.00 4.55 -12.94
N ASN A 103 -17.17 4.66 -11.89
CA ASN A 103 -15.75 4.29 -11.89
C ASN A 103 -15.26 3.97 -10.46
N SER A 104 -14.00 3.56 -10.31
CA SER A 104 -13.44 3.27 -8.97
C SER A 104 -13.27 4.52 -8.09
N ALA A 105 -13.20 5.71 -8.66
CA ALA A 105 -13.17 6.96 -7.89
C ALA A 105 -14.49 7.20 -7.14
N ASP A 106 -15.64 6.89 -7.74
CA ASP A 106 -16.95 6.99 -7.07
C ASP A 106 -17.04 6.04 -5.86
N VAL A 107 -16.50 4.82 -5.98
CA VAL A 107 -16.45 3.86 -4.87
C VAL A 107 -15.55 4.39 -3.74
N ALA A 108 -14.38 4.93 -4.09
CA ALA A 108 -13.46 5.55 -3.13
C ALA A 108 -14.08 6.77 -2.44
N GLU A 109 -14.79 7.62 -3.18
CA GLU A 109 -15.50 8.78 -2.63
C GLU A 109 -16.61 8.36 -1.68
N ARG A 110 -17.37 7.31 -2.01
CA ARG A 110 -18.43 6.81 -1.13
C ARG A 110 -17.85 6.25 0.18
N LEU A 111 -16.77 5.48 0.11
CA LEU A 111 -16.03 4.99 1.29
C LEU A 111 -15.52 6.14 2.16
N LEU A 112 -15.06 7.23 1.55
CA LEU A 112 -14.63 8.41 2.29
C LEU A 112 -15.80 9.10 2.99
N ARG A 113 -16.93 9.31 2.29
CA ARG A 113 -18.07 10.07 2.80
C ARG A 113 -18.86 9.32 3.86
N GLU A 114 -19.09 8.02 3.66
CA GLU A 114 -19.97 7.21 4.52
C GLU A 114 -19.20 6.43 5.59
N CYS A 115 -17.95 6.05 5.32
CA CYS A 115 -17.15 5.25 6.26
C CYS A 115 -15.95 5.99 6.84
N HIS A 116 -15.65 7.22 6.37
CA HIS A 116 -14.42 7.95 6.71
C HIS A 116 -13.14 7.17 6.37
N ILE A 117 -13.19 6.36 5.31
CA ILE A 117 -12.07 5.56 4.84
C ILE A 117 -11.44 6.22 3.62
N VAL A 118 -10.17 6.62 3.73
CA VAL A 118 -9.40 7.14 2.59
C VAL A 118 -8.70 5.98 1.88
N ILE A 119 -9.03 5.76 0.62
CA ILE A 119 -8.44 4.74 -0.26
C ILE A 119 -8.01 5.39 -1.57
N THR A 120 -6.98 4.83 -2.22
CA THR A 120 -6.54 5.32 -3.52
C THR A 120 -7.33 4.63 -4.63
N ASP A 121 -7.94 5.42 -5.49
CA ASP A 121 -8.55 4.97 -6.74
C ASP A 121 -7.51 4.34 -7.70
N GLY A 122 -7.94 3.33 -8.45
CA GLY A 122 -7.14 2.56 -9.39
C GLY A 122 -6.83 3.30 -10.69
N GLU A 123 -7.61 4.31 -11.08
CA GLU A 123 -7.40 5.08 -12.32
C GLU A 123 -6.02 5.75 -12.33
N GLY A 124 -5.55 6.22 -11.16
CA GLY A 124 -4.19 6.77 -10.99
C GLY A 124 -3.05 5.77 -11.26
N PHE A 125 -3.36 4.48 -11.36
CA PHE A 125 -2.45 3.39 -11.76
C PHE A 125 -2.76 2.82 -13.15
N GLY A 126 -3.68 3.44 -13.90
CA GLY A 126 -4.14 2.95 -15.20
C GLY A 126 -5.07 1.72 -15.11
N ALA A 127 -5.74 1.52 -13.97
CA ALA A 127 -6.56 0.35 -13.71
C ALA A 127 -7.88 0.72 -13.03
N ASP A 128 -8.72 1.50 -13.73
CA ASP A 128 -10.08 1.80 -13.29
C ASP A 128 -10.90 0.53 -13.01
N GLY A 129 -11.76 0.62 -12.00
CA GLY A 129 -12.45 -0.52 -11.39
C GLY A 129 -11.61 -1.29 -10.38
N CYS A 130 -10.45 -0.78 -10.00
CA CYS A 130 -9.66 -1.29 -8.88
C CYS A 130 -9.45 -0.22 -7.80
N LEU A 131 -9.19 -0.65 -6.57
CA LEU A 131 -8.85 0.20 -5.42
C LEU A 131 -7.53 -0.28 -4.81
N ARG A 132 -6.65 0.65 -4.42
CA ARG A 132 -5.41 0.33 -3.71
C ARG A 132 -5.55 0.66 -2.22
N ILE A 133 -5.57 -0.38 -1.39
CA ILE A 133 -5.70 -0.29 0.06
C ILE A 133 -4.33 -0.56 0.71
N SER A 134 -3.82 0.38 1.51
CA SER A 134 -2.60 0.15 2.30
C SER A 134 -2.93 -0.56 3.61
N TYR A 135 -2.22 -1.65 3.90
CA TYR A 135 -2.28 -2.32 5.22
C TYR A 135 -1.07 -2.01 6.11
N ALA A 136 -0.38 -0.90 5.83
CA ALA A 136 0.66 -0.35 6.68
C ALA A 136 0.09 0.54 7.82
N THR A 137 -0.90 0.01 8.55
CA THR A 137 -1.58 0.66 9.68
C THR A 137 -1.84 -0.38 10.79
N SER A 138 -2.42 0.03 11.92
CA SER A 138 -2.76 -0.88 13.01
C SER A 138 -3.86 -1.88 12.61
N MET A 139 -3.87 -3.03 13.28
CA MET A 139 -4.87 -4.08 13.05
C MET A 139 -6.29 -3.60 13.37
N GLU A 140 -6.42 -2.77 14.41
CA GLU A 140 -7.69 -2.21 14.87
C GLU A 140 -8.29 -1.29 13.80
N ASN A 141 -7.46 -0.50 13.11
CA ASN A 141 -7.92 0.31 11.99
C ASN A 141 -8.38 -0.56 10.81
N LEU A 142 -7.69 -1.66 10.53
CA LEU A 142 -8.10 -2.60 9.47
C LEU A 142 -9.43 -3.29 9.80
N GLN A 143 -9.62 -3.71 11.05
CA GLN A 143 -10.87 -4.29 11.55
C GLN A 143 -12.04 -3.33 11.39
N ARG A 144 -11.88 -2.10 11.91
CA ARG A 144 -12.89 -1.05 11.78
C ARG A 144 -13.22 -0.73 10.32
N ALA A 145 -12.21 -0.72 9.45
CA ALA A 145 -12.41 -0.46 8.03
C ALA A 145 -13.26 -1.56 7.37
N ILE A 146 -12.95 -2.83 7.65
CA ILE A 146 -13.73 -3.97 7.13
C ILE A 146 -15.17 -3.95 7.65
N ASP A 147 -15.39 -3.70 8.94
CA ASP A 147 -16.73 -3.66 9.52
C ASP A 147 -17.60 -2.58 8.86
N ALA A 148 -17.02 -1.40 8.62
CA ALA A 148 -17.69 -0.31 7.93
C ALA A 148 -17.96 -0.64 6.45
N MET A 149 -17.00 -1.26 5.74
CA MET A 149 -17.19 -1.71 4.35
C MET A 149 -18.31 -2.75 4.22
N LYS A 150 -18.34 -3.74 5.12
CA LYS A 150 -19.40 -4.77 5.17
C LYS A 150 -20.75 -4.15 5.52
N SER A 151 -20.79 -3.15 6.39
CA SER A 151 -22.03 -2.43 6.71
C SER A 151 -22.55 -1.62 5.52
N LEU A 152 -21.65 -1.02 4.73
CA LEU A 152 -22.01 -0.19 3.57
C LEU A 152 -22.44 -1.03 2.36
N PHE A 153 -21.64 -2.02 1.96
CA PHE A 153 -21.85 -2.79 0.74
C PHE A 153 -22.57 -4.12 0.96
N GLY A 154 -22.65 -4.57 2.22
CA GLY A 154 -23.10 -5.92 2.56
C GLY A 154 -21.98 -6.95 2.50
N THR A 155 -22.29 -8.15 2.96
CA THR A 155 -21.43 -9.32 2.84
C THR A 155 -21.86 -10.18 1.66
N LYS A 156 -20.91 -10.87 1.01
CA LYS A 156 -21.26 -11.92 0.06
C LYS A 156 -22.11 -12.97 0.79
N SER A 157 -23.32 -13.22 0.32
CA SER A 157 -24.09 -14.38 0.77
C SER A 157 -23.21 -15.61 0.54
N ALA A 158 -23.11 -16.50 1.53
CA ALA A 158 -22.59 -17.82 1.26
C ALA A 158 -23.44 -18.38 0.11
N ALA A 159 -22.83 -18.57 -1.06
CA ALA A 159 -23.48 -19.32 -2.11
C ALA A 159 -23.82 -20.67 -1.49
N ALA A 160 -25.11 -21.02 -1.49
CA ALA A 160 -25.53 -22.37 -1.17
C ALA A 160 -24.71 -23.30 -2.08
N ALA A 161 -23.82 -24.08 -1.45
CA ALA A 161 -23.08 -25.14 -2.09
C ALA A 161 -24.03 -26.22 -2.61
#